data_AF-A0A0K8T9F4-F1
#
_entry.id   AF-A0A0K8T9F4-F1
#
_cell.length_a   1.000
_cell.length_b   1.000
_cell.length_c   1.000
_cell.angle_alpha   90.00
_cell.angle_beta   90.00
_cell.angle_gamma   90.00
#
_symmetry.space_group_name_H-M   'P 1'
#
loop_
_entity.id
_entity.type
_entity.pdbx_description
1 polymer ?
#
loop_
_entity_poly.entity_id
_entity_poly.type
_entity_poly.pdbx_seq_one_letter_code
_entity_poly.pdbx_strand_id
1 'polypeptide(L)'
;EQNLGARIGAAGYNTVIYTGTFGVTQLRDQNNRFVDIYLVPERNQIPVPLYYYKVVYDASRRIGTAFVSINNPYYTLAEARARQFCTDRCRNNNAFNWLRWQPDHRHWIQLLLYH
;
A
#
# COMPACT_ATOMS: atom_id res chain seq x y z
N GLU A 1 -1.81 -9.96 3.81
CA GLU A 1 -3.14 -9.33 3.63
C GLU A 1 -4.36 -10.18 3.99
N GLN A 2 -4.22 -11.45 4.40
CA GLN A 2 -5.40 -12.25 4.76
C GLN A 2 -6.07 -11.69 6.02
N ASN A 3 -7.39 -11.47 5.96
CA ASN A 3 -8.31 -11.14 7.06
C ASN A 3 -8.38 -9.67 7.56
N LEU A 4 -8.01 -8.66 6.76
CA LEU A 4 -8.22 -7.25 7.17
C LEU A 4 -9.70 -6.96 7.48
N GLY A 5 -10.64 -7.37 6.61
CA GLY A 5 -12.08 -7.18 6.83
C GLY A 5 -12.60 -7.89 8.08
N ALA A 6 -12.17 -9.13 8.33
CA ALA A 6 -12.54 -9.87 9.54
C ALA A 6 -12.02 -9.22 10.83
N ARG A 7 -10.81 -8.63 10.80
CA ARG A 7 -10.24 -7.90 11.95
C ARG A 7 -10.96 -6.59 12.23
N ILE A 8 -11.36 -5.87 11.18
CA ILE A 8 -12.13 -4.63 11.31
C ILE A 8 -13.53 -4.92 11.89
N GLY A 9 -14.19 -5.98 11.39
CA GLY A 9 -15.47 -6.44 11.93
C GLY A 9 -15.37 -6.88 13.39
N ALA A 10 -14.33 -7.63 13.75
CA ALA A 10 -14.09 -8.06 15.13
C ALA A 10 -13.81 -6.89 16.11
N ALA A 11 -13.30 -5.76 15.61
CA ALA A 11 -13.08 -4.56 16.41
C ALA A 11 -14.33 -3.66 16.52
N GLY A 12 -15.48 -4.07 15.94
CA GLY A 12 -16.76 -3.37 16.09
C GLY A 12 -16.89 -2.09 15.26
N TYR A 13 -16.06 -1.90 14.24
CA TYR A 13 -16.14 -0.75 13.37
C TYR A 13 -17.14 -0.98 12.23
N ASN A 14 -18.14 -0.11 12.07
CA ASN A 14 -19.00 -0.10 10.89
C ASN A 14 -18.31 0.68 9.77
N THR A 15 -17.55 -0.03 8.94
CA THR A 15 -16.66 0.58 7.94
C THR A 15 -16.95 0.14 6.53
N VAL A 16 -16.76 1.05 5.59
CA VAL A 16 -16.65 0.76 4.16
C VAL A 16 -15.18 0.63 3.80
N ILE A 17 -14.84 -0.39 3.01
CA ILE A 17 -13.47 -0.60 2.52
C ILE A 17 -13.44 -0.34 1.02
N TYR A 18 -12.66 0.66 0.61
CA TYR A 18 -12.35 0.94 -0.79
C TYR A 18 -10.99 0.37 -1.12
N THR A 19 -10.86 -0.36 -2.22
CA THR A 19 -9.57 -0.91 -2.66
C THR A 19 -9.25 -0.46 -4.08
N GLY A 20 -7.98 -0.25 -4.36
CA GLY A 20 -7.57 0.15 -5.70
C GLY A 20 -6.06 0.12 -5.88
N THR A 21 -5.65 0.69 -7.00
CA THR A 21 -4.27 0.73 -7.45
C THR A 21 -3.89 2.13 -7.93
N PHE A 22 -2.61 2.49 -7.85
CA PHE A 22 -2.13 3.77 -8.37
C PHE A 22 -0.73 3.64 -8.99
N GLY A 23 -0.52 4.32 -10.12
CA GLY A 23 0.75 4.33 -10.86
C GLY A 23 1.10 3.01 -11.54
N VAL A 24 2.19 3.02 -12.32
CA VAL A 24 2.76 1.85 -13.00
C VAL A 24 4.12 1.54 -12.39
N THR A 25 4.37 0.29 -12.03
CA THR A 25 5.66 -0.11 -11.47
C THR A 25 6.73 -0.11 -12.56
N GLN A 26 7.97 0.17 -12.16
CA GLN A 26 9.11 0.26 -13.07
C GLN A 26 10.23 -0.67 -12.64
N LEU A 27 10.89 -1.32 -13.59
CA LEU A 27 12.14 -2.06 -13.38
C LEU A 27 13.25 -1.47 -14.23
N ARG A 28 14.49 -1.79 -13.88
CA ARG A 28 15.66 -1.37 -14.63
C ARG A 28 15.87 -2.32 -15.81
N ASP A 29 16.04 -1.77 -17.01
CA ASP A 29 16.43 -2.53 -18.19
C ASP A 29 17.94 -2.87 -18.16
N GLN A 30 18.41 -3.55 -19.22
CA GLN A 30 19.83 -3.89 -19.40
C GLN A 30 20.77 -2.67 -19.44
N ASN A 31 20.25 -1.47 -19.70
CA ASN A 31 20.99 -0.21 -19.70
C ASN A 31 20.83 0.56 -18.38
N ASN A 32 20.30 -0.10 -17.34
CA ASN A 32 20.06 0.48 -16.01
C ASN A 32 19.01 1.61 -15.98
N ARG A 33 18.16 1.72 -17.01
CA ARG A 33 17.10 2.73 -17.13
C ARG A 33 15.77 2.17 -16.62
N PHE A 34 15.02 2.98 -15.88
CA PHE A 34 13.67 2.59 -15.46
C PHE A 34 12.72 2.55 -16.65
N VAL A 35 12.02 1.42 -16.79
CA VAL A 35 10.98 1.19 -17.79
C VAL A 35 9.70 0.71 -17.10
N ASP A 36 8.56 1.19 -17.59
CA ASP A 36 7.24 0.79 -17.11
C ASP A 36 6.97 -0.67 -17.43
N ILE A 37 6.32 -1.37 -16.49
CA ILE A 37 5.98 -2.78 -16.64
C ILE A 37 4.49 -2.94 -16.98
N TYR A 38 4.24 -3.65 -18.07
CA TYR A 38 2.92 -4.03 -18.57
C TYR A 38 2.85 -5.54 -18.72
N LEU A 39 1.68 -6.14 -18.53
CA LEU A 39 1.49 -7.58 -18.78
C LEU A 39 1.46 -7.92 -20.27
N VAL A 40 1.13 -6.94 -21.12
CA VAL A 40 1.21 -7.03 -22.59
C VAL A 40 2.12 -5.89 -23.08
N PRO A 41 3.44 -6.10 -23.06
CA PRO A 41 4.43 -5.04 -23.32
C PRO A 41 4.35 -4.45 -24.72
N GLU A 42 4.06 -5.25 -25.75
CA GLU A 42 4.07 -4.82 -27.15
C GLU A 42 3.00 -3.76 -27.44
N ARG A 43 1.96 -3.70 -26.60
CA ARG A 43 0.82 -2.80 -26.74
C ARG A 43 0.65 -1.86 -25.55
N ASN A 44 1.57 -1.91 -24.57
CA ASN A 44 1.43 -1.23 -23.28
C ASN A 44 0.05 -1.46 -22.63
N GLN A 45 -0.47 -2.68 -22.73
CA GLN A 45 -1.78 -3.02 -22.19
C GLN A 45 -1.64 -3.68 -20.82
N ILE A 46 -2.56 -3.31 -19.93
CA ILE A 46 -2.65 -3.80 -18.55
C ILE A 46 -1.39 -3.41 -17.75
N PRO A 47 -1.34 -2.16 -17.23
CA PRO A 47 -0.20 -1.72 -16.43
C PRO A 47 -0.10 -2.56 -15.15
N VAL A 48 1.12 -2.92 -14.78
CA VAL A 48 1.38 -3.53 -13.47
C VAL A 48 1.40 -2.39 -12.43
N PRO A 49 0.51 -2.39 -11.43
CA PRO A 49 0.41 -1.30 -10.47
C PRO A 49 1.72 -1.03 -9.74
N LEU A 50 2.05 0.25 -9.49
CA LEU A 50 3.11 0.62 -8.55
C LEU A 50 2.64 0.51 -7.10
N TYR A 51 1.42 0.97 -6.82
CA TYR A 51 0.82 0.95 -5.49
C TYR A 51 -0.48 0.14 -5.49
N TYR A 52 -0.68 -0.63 -4.43
CA TYR A 52 -2.00 -1.13 -4.01
C TYR A 52 -2.45 -0.35 -2.78
N TYR A 53 -3.73 -0.05 -2.68
CA TYR A 53 -4.26 0.58 -1.48
C TYR A 53 -5.59 0.00 -1.03
N LYS A 54 -5.84 0.11 0.28
CA LYS A 54 -7.13 -0.13 0.93
C LYS A 54 -7.45 1.02 1.86
N VAL A 55 -8.56 1.72 1.63
CA VAL A 55 -9.05 2.78 2.51
C VAL A 55 -10.22 2.24 3.31
N VAL A 56 -10.05 2.20 4.63
CA VAL A 56 -11.08 1.84 5.60
C VAL A 56 -11.70 3.14 6.10
N TYR A 57 -12.99 3.33 5.87
CA TYR A 57 -13.71 4.53 6.28
C TYR A 57 -14.81 4.18 7.28
N ASP A 58 -14.74 4.72 8.49
CA ASP A 58 -15.80 4.67 9.50
C ASP A 58 -16.67 5.92 9.37
N ALA A 59 -17.87 5.76 8.82
CA ALA A 59 -18.80 6.86 8.57
C ALA A 59 -19.33 7.48 9.87
N SER A 60 -19.45 6.70 10.95
CA SER A 60 -19.99 7.16 12.23
C SER A 60 -19.04 8.13 12.92
N ARG A 61 -17.74 7.87 12.82
CA ARG A 61 -16.67 8.70 13.40
C ARG A 61 -16.10 9.71 12.41
N ARG A 62 -16.45 9.58 11.12
CA ARG A 62 -15.88 10.32 9.98
C ARG A 62 -14.36 10.16 9.88
N ILE A 63 -13.83 8.99 10.26
CA ILE A 63 -12.39 8.72 10.24
C ILE A 63 -12.06 7.76 9.10
N GLY A 64 -11.07 8.12 8.28
CA GLY A 64 -10.52 7.29 7.22
C GLY A 64 -9.10 6.82 7.55
N THR A 65 -8.80 5.57 7.23
CA THR A 65 -7.46 4.98 7.36
C THR A 65 -7.08 4.29 6.07
N ALA A 66 -6.07 4.77 5.37
CA ALA A 66 -5.57 4.16 4.13
C ALA A 66 -4.32 3.32 4.39
N PHE A 67 -4.31 2.08 3.91
CA PHE A 67 -3.17 1.19 3.86
C PHE A 67 -2.64 1.18 2.42
N VAL A 68 -1.41 1.61 2.21
CA VAL A 68 -0.80 1.66 0.86
C VAL A 68 0.41 0.74 0.82
N SER A 69 0.53 -0.14 -0.17
CA SER A 69 1.70 -0.97 -0.40
C SER A 69 2.37 -0.71 -1.74
N ILE A 70 3.70 -0.85 -1.79
CA ILE A 70 4.48 -0.78 -3.04
C ILE A 70 4.56 -2.18 -3.64
N ASN A 71 4.18 -2.29 -4.90
CA ASN A 71 4.25 -3.50 -5.71
C ASN A 71 5.55 -3.53 -6.54
N ASN A 72 6.68 -3.59 -5.84
CA ASN A 72 7.97 -3.78 -6.49
C ASN A 72 8.94 -4.46 -5.51
N PRO A 73 9.18 -5.78 -5.64
CA PRO A 73 10.07 -6.51 -4.74
C PRO A 73 11.55 -6.22 -4.96
N TYR A 74 11.90 -5.49 -6.02
CA TYR A 74 13.27 -5.17 -6.42
C TYR A 74 13.75 -3.81 -5.92
N TYR A 75 12.86 -2.97 -5.38
CA TYR A 75 13.30 -1.75 -4.73
C TYR A 75 14.09 -2.04 -3.47
N THR A 76 15.21 -1.33 -3.34
CA THR A 76 15.93 -1.24 -2.07
C THR A 76 15.07 -0.54 -1.02
N LEU A 77 15.45 -0.73 0.25
CA LEU A 77 14.86 0.00 1.38
C LEU A 77 14.85 1.52 1.16
N ALA A 78 15.96 2.07 0.64
CA ALA A 78 16.08 3.50 0.38
C ALA A 78 15.15 3.97 -0.75
N GLU A 79 15.08 3.22 -1.86
CA GLU A 79 14.18 3.51 -2.98
C GLU A 79 12.71 3.42 -2.59
N ALA A 80 12.35 2.47 -1.73
CA ALA A 80 10.99 2.35 -1.21
C ALA A 80 10.65 3.49 -0.24
N ARG A 81 11.58 3.89 0.64
CA ARG A 81 11.42 5.05 1.53
C ARG A 81 11.26 6.36 0.76
N ALA A 82 12.03 6.56 -0.30
CA ALA A 82 11.91 7.74 -1.17
C ALA A 82 10.55 7.81 -1.91
N ARG A 83 9.84 6.68 -2.02
CA ARG A 83 8.50 6.56 -2.61
C ARG A 83 7.38 6.61 -1.56
N GLN A 84 7.72 6.88 -0.30
CA GLN A 84 6.71 7.18 0.72
C GLN A 84 6.20 8.60 0.53
N PHE A 85 4.88 8.73 0.44
CA PHE A 85 4.21 10.01 0.19
C PHE A 85 3.24 10.38 1.31
N CYS A 86 3.02 9.49 2.28
CA CYS A 86 2.26 9.80 3.49
C CYS A 86 3.06 9.50 4.76
N THR A 87 2.68 10.17 5.84
CA THR A 87 3.28 9.95 7.17
C THR A 87 3.01 8.53 7.63
N ASP A 88 4.06 7.75 7.90
CA ASP A 88 3.91 6.43 8.52
C ASP A 88 3.43 6.59 9.97
N ARG A 89 2.16 6.24 10.21
CA ARG A 89 1.54 6.21 11.55
C ARG A 89 1.56 4.83 12.20
N CYS A 90 1.98 3.79 11.48
CA CYS A 90 2.07 2.43 11.98
C CYS A 90 3.35 2.24 12.82
N ARG A 91 4.46 2.83 12.39
CA ARG A 91 5.74 2.69 13.08
C ARG A 91 5.68 3.31 14.48
N ASN A 92 6.09 2.54 15.49
CA ASN A 92 6.15 2.93 16.90
C ASN A 92 4.79 3.36 17.50
N ASN A 93 3.68 2.87 16.96
CA ASN A 93 2.35 3.17 17.48
C ASN A 93 1.61 1.89 17.89
N ASN A 94 1.45 1.72 19.20
CA ASN A 94 0.83 0.53 19.78
C ASN A 94 -0.64 0.33 19.36
N ALA A 95 -1.33 1.39 18.95
CA ALA A 95 -2.69 1.32 18.42
C ALA A 95 -2.78 0.49 17.12
N PHE A 96 -1.65 0.25 16.44
CA PHE A 96 -1.56 -0.47 15.17
C PHE A 96 -0.84 -1.82 15.28
N ASN A 97 -0.48 -2.28 16.49
CA ASN A 97 0.19 -3.57 16.71
C ASN A 97 -0.62 -4.79 16.20
N TRP A 98 -1.95 -4.64 16.12
CA TRP A 98 -2.86 -5.66 15.58
C TRP A 98 -2.66 -5.93 14.09
N LEU A 99 -2.01 -5.03 13.34
CA LEU A 99 -1.73 -5.21 11.91
C LEU A 99 -0.65 -6.28 11.64
N ARG A 100 0.09 -6.74 12.68
CA ARG A 100 1.10 -7.83 12.62
C ARG A 100 1.99 -7.82 11.37
N TRP A 101 2.27 -6.64 10.82
CA TRP A 101 3.14 -6.47 9.65
C TRP A 101 4.52 -6.00 10.10
N GLN A 102 5.55 -6.47 9.41
CA GLN A 102 6.94 -6.13 9.68
C GLN A 102 7.36 -4.94 8.81
N PRO A 103 7.64 -3.77 9.40
CA PRO A 103 7.99 -2.56 8.67
C PRO A 103 9.12 -2.74 7.66
N ASP A 104 10.05 -3.64 7.97
CA ASP A 104 11.28 -3.86 7.20
C ASP A 104 11.17 -5.01 6.18
N HIS A 105 10.00 -5.65 6.05
CA HIS A 105 9.79 -6.79 5.16
C HIS A 105 9.02 -6.39 3.90
N ARG A 106 9.76 -6.08 2.82
CA ARG A 106 9.48 -5.96 1.37
C ARG A 106 8.11 -5.50 0.82
N HIS A 107 7.13 -5.14 1.66
CA HIS A 107 5.80 -4.67 1.27
C HIS A 107 5.39 -3.58 2.24
N TRP A 108 5.90 -2.37 2.00
CA TRP A 108 5.72 -1.17 2.83
C TRP A 108 4.25 -0.80 2.98
N ILE A 109 3.61 -1.05 4.13
CA ILE A 109 2.27 -0.54 4.40
C ILE A 109 2.40 0.88 4.97
N GLN A 110 2.03 1.90 4.20
CA GLN A 110 1.94 3.27 4.68
C GLN A 110 0.51 3.57 5.12
N LEU A 111 0.38 4.30 6.25
CA LEU A 111 -0.92 4.63 6.83
C LEU A 111 -1.23 6.12 6.69
N LEU A 112 -2.28 6.48 5.94
CA LEU A 112 -2.81 7.85 5.97
C LEU A 112 -4.08 7.88 6.82
N LEU A 113 -4.10 8.71 7.86
CA LEU A 113 -5.31 9.04 8.62
C LEU A 113 -5.92 10.31 8.05
N TYR A 114 -7.20 10.23 7.68
CA TYR A 114 -8.00 11.38 7.28
C TYR A 114 -9.03 11.64 8.40
N HIS A 115 -9.06 12.87 8.91
CA HIS A 115 -10.01 13.36 9.92
C HIS A 115 -11.09 14.21 9.26
#